data_AF-A0A444YT73-F1
#
_entry.id   AF-A0A444YT73-F1
#
_cell.length_a   1.000
_cell.length_b   1.000
_cell.length_c   1.000
_cell.angle_alpha   90.00
_cell.angle_beta   90.00
_cell.angle_gamma   90.00
#
_symmetry.space_group_name_H-M   'P 1'
#
loop_
_entity.id
_entity.type
_entity.pdbx_description
1 polymer ?
#
loop_
_entity_poly.entity_id
_entity_poly.type
_entity_poly.pdbx_seq_one_letter_code
_entity_poly.pdbx_strand_id
1 'polypeptide(L)'
;MVTLEHTAGKSSSFRSLLIRLLLLGVFIIGVRFAYVIVIAGESCTVADFCFSSFHETLSLVIAGAGAAVKPLAVESTTAGAAASPARPEIYTSKEWTNAVRFYSSVLKHLIAGGYLSPASKSLCVETPTGRDVFTMREIGVKSTVGISRKAVKPLVKSGRGHRIPFPTRSFDFIFSGEGSLERSPFPAEFAAEVSRTLKPEGFAVFHLVNPNDTYSFNSFLDLFDSCFVLVKSRYIKGFDSSMPQIREIVLKKECDDVDAVHKLVKVDYFGGGEDDSSDKCSVPEYKHDLVKNAEPLISMEPLKPWITLKRNLKNIKYLSSMVDISFKRRYVYVDVGARSYGSSIGSWFRKQYPKQNKTFHVYAIEADRTFHPEYGLKKAVTLVPFAAWVKNETLTFEIHRDPGEQVEVKGRGMGRIQPLQGSSSEDFDGEVEKIKGFDFAAWLKNTVSKNDFVVMKMDVEGTEFDLIPRLFETGAICLVDEIFLECHYNRWQRCCPGQRSAKYEKTYDQCLQLFNSLRQSGVLVHQWWVTTC
;
A
#
# COMPACT_ATOMS: atom_id res chain seq x y z
N MET A 1 -84.63 6.59 15.51
CA MET A 1 -85.13 6.70 14.11
C MET A 1 -84.54 7.99 13.59
N VAL A 2 -83.45 8.03 12.83
CA VAL A 2 -83.21 7.58 11.44
C VAL A 2 -81.67 7.53 11.28
N THR A 3 -81.05 6.35 11.27
CA THR A 3 -80.41 5.64 10.13
C THR A 3 -79.31 6.38 9.34
N LEU A 4 -78.12 5.74 9.43
CA LEU A 4 -76.92 5.76 8.57
C LEU A 4 -77.12 6.09 7.08
N GLU A 5 -76.12 6.78 6.51
CA GLU A 5 -75.38 6.29 5.32
C GLU A 5 -74.02 7.01 5.18
N HIS A 6 -72.92 6.25 5.25
CA HIS A 6 -71.57 6.71 4.90
C HIS A 6 -71.21 6.11 3.53
N THR A 7 -70.95 6.96 2.55
CA THR A 7 -70.51 6.55 1.21
C THR A 7 -69.02 6.18 1.22
N ALA A 8 -68.72 4.90 0.99
CA ALA A 8 -67.37 4.37 0.83
C ALA A 8 -66.86 4.61 -0.62
N GLY A 9 -65.97 5.59 -0.79
CA GLY A 9 -65.28 5.88 -2.06
C GLY A 9 -63.96 5.13 -2.23
N LYS A 10 -63.99 4.08 -3.08
CA LYS A 10 -62.89 3.39 -3.81
C LYS A 10 -61.43 3.78 -3.49
N SER A 11 -60.77 3.03 -2.59
CA SER A 11 -59.29 3.05 -2.42
C SER A 11 -58.55 1.91 -3.15
N SER A 12 -59.24 1.03 -3.87
CA SER A 12 -58.64 -0.18 -4.47
C SER A 12 -57.93 0.04 -5.81
N SER A 13 -58.25 1.11 -6.55
CA SER A 13 -57.71 1.35 -7.90
C SER A 13 -56.26 1.85 -7.89
N PHE A 14 -55.91 2.74 -6.95
CA PHE A 14 -54.60 3.39 -6.91
C PHE A 14 -53.48 2.45 -6.45
N ARG A 15 -53.76 1.58 -5.47
CA ARG A 15 -52.82 0.53 -5.03
C ARG A 15 -52.56 -0.50 -6.13
N SER A 16 -53.60 -0.90 -6.88
CA SER A 16 -53.45 -1.81 -8.02
C SER A 16 -52.58 -1.20 -9.12
N LEU A 17 -52.74 0.10 -9.39
CA LEU A 17 -51.93 0.82 -10.38
C LEU A 17 -50.45 0.93 -9.96
N LEU A 18 -50.20 1.23 -8.67
CA LEU A 18 -48.85 1.34 -8.12
C LEU A 18 -48.10 -0.01 -8.15
N ILE A 19 -48.79 -1.10 -7.81
CA ILE A 19 -48.23 -2.46 -7.86
C ILE A 19 -47.88 -2.84 -9.31
N ARG A 20 -48.74 -2.51 -10.28
CA ARG A 20 -48.47 -2.77 -11.70
C ARG A 20 -47.26 -1.98 -12.21
N LEU A 21 -47.10 -0.73 -11.79
CA LEU A 21 -45.93 0.09 -12.13
C LEU A 21 -44.63 -0.46 -11.52
N LEU A 22 -44.67 -0.91 -10.26
CA LEU A 22 -43.52 -1.54 -9.61
C LEU A 22 -43.14 -2.86 -10.28
N LEU A 23 -44.11 -3.71 -10.62
CA LEU A 23 -43.88 -4.96 -11.34
C LEU A 23 -43.30 -4.71 -12.75
N LEU A 24 -43.78 -3.67 -13.44
CA LEU A 24 -43.21 -3.26 -14.73
C LEU A 24 -41.75 -2.80 -14.57
N GLY A 25 -41.43 -2.04 -13.53
CA GLY A 25 -40.07 -1.61 -13.22
C GLY A 25 -39.12 -2.77 -12.95
N VAL A 26 -39.55 -3.74 -12.13
CA VAL A 26 -38.79 -4.97 -11.85
C VAL A 26 -38.59 -5.79 -13.11
N PHE A 27 -39.63 -5.91 -13.96
CA PHE A 27 -39.52 -6.62 -15.24
C PHE A 27 -38.52 -5.95 -16.19
N ILE A 28 -38.52 -4.61 -16.29
CA ILE A 28 -37.55 -3.87 -17.12
C ILE A 28 -36.12 -4.09 -16.60
N ILE A 29 -35.91 -4.07 -15.29
CA ILE A 29 -34.60 -4.36 -14.68
C ILE A 29 -34.17 -5.81 -14.98
N GLY A 30 -35.09 -6.77 -14.87
CA GLY A 30 -34.84 -8.18 -15.18
C GLY A 30 -34.47 -8.41 -16.65
N VAL A 31 -35.18 -7.76 -17.58
CA VAL A 31 -34.89 -7.84 -19.02
C VAL A 31 -33.56 -7.13 -19.35
N ARG A 32 -33.27 -5.98 -18.75
CA ARG A 32 -31.97 -5.30 -18.88
C ARG A 32 -30.83 -6.18 -18.36
N PHE A 33 -31.02 -6.84 -17.23
CA PHE A 33 -30.04 -7.75 -16.64
C PHE A 33 -29.82 -8.98 -17.52
N ALA A 34 -30.89 -9.61 -18.01
CA ALA A 34 -30.80 -10.72 -18.95
C ALA A 34 -30.14 -10.31 -20.28
N TYR A 35 -30.48 -9.13 -20.81
CA TYR A 35 -29.84 -8.58 -22.01
C TYR A 35 -28.35 -8.33 -21.82
N VAL A 36 -27.94 -7.79 -20.67
CA VAL A 36 -26.51 -7.62 -20.32
C VAL A 36 -25.81 -8.98 -20.22
N ILE A 37 -26.42 -9.99 -19.59
CA ILE A 37 -25.82 -11.33 -19.50
C ILE A 37 -25.71 -12.00 -20.87
N VAL A 38 -26.73 -11.88 -21.72
CA VAL A 38 -26.76 -12.52 -23.04
C VAL A 38 -25.81 -11.84 -24.03
N ILE A 39 -25.69 -10.51 -24.01
CA ILE A 39 -24.80 -9.78 -24.95
C ILE A 39 -23.38 -9.61 -24.41
N ALA A 40 -23.20 -9.35 -23.10
CA ALA A 40 -21.85 -9.26 -22.51
C ALA A 40 -21.22 -10.64 -22.26
N GLY A 41 -22.02 -11.72 -22.30
CA GLY A 41 -21.53 -13.10 -22.25
C GLY A 41 -20.75 -13.55 -23.49
N GLU A 42 -20.90 -12.86 -24.63
CA GLU A 42 -20.21 -13.21 -25.89
C GLU A 42 -19.08 -12.24 -26.28
N SER A 43 -18.78 -11.20 -25.50
CA SER A 43 -17.72 -10.23 -25.84
C SER A 43 -16.86 -9.81 -24.64
N CYS A 44 -16.07 -10.75 -24.13
CA CYS A 44 -14.97 -10.45 -23.21
C CYS A 44 -13.72 -9.98 -23.97
N THR A 45 -13.74 -8.75 -24.47
CA THR A 45 -12.54 -8.00 -24.82
C THR A 45 -12.66 -6.58 -24.29
N VAL A 46 -12.21 -6.36 -23.05
CA VAL A 46 -11.64 -5.12 -22.49
C VAL A 46 -11.44 -5.35 -20.99
N ALA A 47 -10.28 -4.92 -20.50
CA ALA A 47 -9.84 -5.07 -19.12
C ALA A 47 -10.78 -4.37 -18.12
N ASP A 48 -10.84 -4.98 -16.93
CA ASP A 48 -11.50 -4.56 -15.69
C ASP A 48 -12.97 -4.98 -15.48
N PHE A 49 -13.13 -5.86 -14.48
CA PHE A 49 -14.34 -6.39 -13.84
C PHE A 49 -15.06 -7.60 -14.46
N CYS A 50 -14.62 -8.82 -14.08
CA CYS A 50 -15.49 -9.99 -13.97
C CYS A 50 -15.58 -10.46 -12.52
N PHE A 51 -16.73 -10.24 -11.89
CA PHE A 51 -17.08 -10.84 -10.60
C PHE A 51 -17.58 -12.27 -10.81
N SER A 52 -16.73 -13.27 -10.55
CA SER A 52 -17.13 -14.58 -10.01
C SER A 52 -15.91 -15.49 -9.85
N SER A 53 -15.39 -15.56 -8.63
CA SER A 53 -14.54 -16.67 -8.18
C SER A 53 -15.39 -17.55 -7.27
N PHE A 54 -16.04 -18.57 -7.84
CA PHE A 54 -16.50 -19.71 -7.05
C PHE A 54 -16.35 -21.00 -7.86
N HIS A 55 -15.36 -21.77 -7.42
CA HIS A 55 -15.30 -23.24 -7.37
C HIS A 55 -15.85 -24.05 -8.56
N GLU A 56 -14.94 -24.63 -9.34
CA GLU A 56 -15.17 -25.93 -9.99
C GLU A 56 -13.90 -26.79 -9.95
N THR A 57 -13.95 -27.85 -9.14
CA THR A 57 -13.72 -29.22 -9.61
C THR A 57 -14.48 -30.14 -8.67
N LEU A 58 -15.79 -30.26 -8.91
CA LEU A 58 -16.63 -31.34 -8.40
C LEU A 58 -17.08 -32.12 -9.62
N SER A 59 -16.34 -33.19 -9.93
CA SER A 59 -16.69 -34.16 -10.96
C SER A 59 -17.89 -34.97 -10.49
N LEU A 60 -19.10 -34.60 -10.94
CA LEU A 60 -20.30 -35.40 -10.78
C LEU A 60 -20.65 -36.07 -12.11
N VAL A 61 -20.57 -37.39 -12.11
CA VAL A 61 -21.06 -38.28 -13.17
C VAL A 61 -22.59 -38.25 -13.16
N ILE A 62 -23.21 -37.92 -14.29
CA ILE A 62 -24.63 -38.22 -14.55
C ILE A 62 -24.74 -38.88 -15.93
N ALA A 63 -25.43 -40.01 -15.96
CA ALA A 63 -25.65 -40.89 -17.10
C ALA A 63 -26.96 -40.55 -17.85
N GLY A 64 -27.00 -40.91 -19.14
CA GLY A 64 -28.19 -41.03 -20.00
C GLY A 64 -28.49 -39.78 -20.85
N ALA A 65 -28.86 -39.84 -22.13
CA ALA A 65 -29.18 -40.93 -23.04
C ALA A 65 -29.18 -40.39 -24.50
N GLY A 66 -29.00 -41.27 -25.50
CA GLY A 66 -29.61 -41.07 -26.83
C GLY A 66 -28.70 -41.03 -28.06
N ALA A 67 -28.60 -42.19 -28.73
CA ALA A 67 -28.54 -42.40 -30.18
C ALA A 67 -27.34 -41.88 -31.00
N ALA A 68 -26.45 -42.79 -31.44
CA ALA A 68 -26.54 -43.47 -32.74
C ALA A 68 -25.25 -44.26 -33.01
N VAL A 69 -25.41 -45.56 -33.26
CA VAL A 69 -24.34 -46.55 -33.51
C VAL A 69 -24.19 -46.76 -35.02
N LYS A 70 -22.95 -46.87 -35.51
CA LYS A 70 -22.48 -47.90 -36.48
C LYS A 70 -20.94 -47.87 -36.59
N PRO A 71 -20.30 -48.98 -37.00
CA PRO A 71 -19.34 -49.70 -36.13
C PRO A 71 -17.92 -49.70 -36.70
N LEU A 72 -16.90 -50.04 -35.89
CA LEU A 72 -15.86 -51.00 -36.30
C LEU A 72 -14.92 -51.42 -35.14
N ALA A 73 -14.80 -52.74 -35.00
CA ALA A 73 -13.65 -53.56 -34.58
C ALA A 73 -12.98 -53.38 -33.19
N VAL A 74 -12.94 -54.52 -32.48
CA VAL A 74 -12.18 -54.81 -31.25
C VAL A 74 -10.91 -55.60 -31.61
N GLU A 75 -9.92 -55.54 -30.71
CA GLU A 75 -8.69 -56.36 -30.54
C GLU A 75 -7.37 -55.63 -30.89
N SER A 76 -6.28 -55.71 -30.12
CA SER A 76 -6.01 -56.27 -28.79
C SER A 76 -4.67 -55.68 -28.30
N THR A 77 -4.56 -55.56 -26.98
CA THR A 77 -3.37 -55.48 -26.09
C THR A 77 -1.96 -55.22 -26.67
N THR A 78 -1.29 -54.21 -26.10
CA THR A 78 -0.02 -54.39 -25.35
C THR A 78 0.29 -53.13 -24.52
N ALA A 79 0.41 -53.33 -23.22
CA ALA A 79 0.91 -52.33 -22.28
C ALA A 79 2.43 -52.23 -22.42
N GLY A 80 2.94 -51.05 -22.75
CA GLY A 80 4.38 -50.78 -22.84
C GLY A 80 4.67 -49.30 -23.02
N ALA A 81 5.03 -48.64 -21.90
CA ALA A 81 5.68 -47.32 -21.82
C ALA A 81 5.04 -46.17 -22.64
N ALA A 82 3.97 -45.56 -22.08
CA ALA A 82 3.57 -44.22 -22.48
C ALA A 82 4.63 -43.21 -22.00
N ALA A 83 5.61 -42.93 -22.85
CA ALA A 83 6.33 -41.67 -22.82
C ALA A 83 5.28 -40.55 -22.82
N SER A 84 5.31 -39.70 -21.79
CA SER A 84 4.50 -38.46 -21.82
C SER A 84 4.85 -37.69 -23.09
N PRO A 85 3.88 -37.26 -23.91
CA PRO A 85 4.19 -36.42 -25.05
C PRO A 85 4.74 -35.10 -24.50
N ALA A 86 6.05 -34.90 -24.65
CA ALA A 86 6.69 -33.61 -24.46
C ALA A 86 5.94 -32.60 -25.35
N ARG A 87 5.40 -31.53 -24.78
CA ARG A 87 4.62 -30.50 -25.50
C ARG A 87 5.58 -29.67 -26.38
N PRO A 88 5.71 -29.93 -27.69
CA PRO A 88 6.67 -29.23 -28.55
C PRO A 88 6.13 -27.84 -28.94
N GLU A 89 4.81 -27.66 -28.91
CA GLU A 89 4.11 -26.46 -29.40
C GLU A 89 4.39 -25.19 -28.58
N ILE A 90 4.79 -25.31 -27.31
CA ILE A 90 5.06 -24.14 -26.44
C ILE A 90 6.36 -23.43 -26.86
N TYR A 91 7.34 -24.18 -27.37
CA TYR A 91 8.66 -23.65 -27.73
C TYR A 91 8.72 -23.09 -29.16
N THR A 92 7.65 -23.26 -29.95
CA THR A 92 7.57 -22.81 -31.34
C THR A 92 6.68 -21.58 -31.52
N SER A 93 6.07 -21.07 -30.45
CA SER A 93 5.22 -19.88 -30.54
C SER A 93 6.01 -18.62 -30.91
N LYS A 94 5.32 -17.66 -31.52
CA LYS A 94 5.91 -16.36 -31.87
C LYS A 94 6.38 -15.62 -30.62
N GLU A 95 5.61 -15.71 -29.55
CA GLU A 95 5.90 -15.13 -28.23
C GLU A 95 7.16 -15.74 -27.63
N TRP A 96 7.30 -17.07 -27.68
CA TRP A 96 8.50 -17.76 -27.22
C TRP A 96 9.72 -17.32 -28.02
N THR A 97 9.63 -17.35 -29.34
CA THR A 97 10.73 -16.99 -30.25
C THR A 97 11.19 -15.54 -30.04
N ASN A 98 10.25 -14.62 -29.85
CA ASN A 98 10.56 -13.21 -29.60
C ASN A 98 11.25 -13.02 -28.25
N ALA A 99 10.77 -13.68 -27.19
CA ALA A 99 11.37 -13.62 -25.87
C ALA A 99 12.79 -14.22 -25.86
N VAL A 100 12.99 -15.37 -26.50
CA VAL A 100 14.33 -16.00 -26.61
C VAL A 100 15.29 -15.10 -27.38
N ARG A 101 14.86 -14.50 -28.49
CA ARG A 101 15.68 -13.55 -29.26
C ARG A 101 16.08 -12.34 -28.39
N PHE A 102 15.14 -11.80 -27.65
CA PHE A 102 15.38 -10.69 -26.73
C PHE A 102 16.38 -11.05 -25.63
N TYR A 103 16.11 -12.12 -24.88
CA TYR A 103 16.99 -12.55 -23.80
C TYR A 103 18.38 -12.94 -24.34
N SER A 104 18.48 -13.49 -25.56
CA SER A 104 19.78 -13.86 -26.14
C SER A 104 20.64 -12.62 -26.35
N SER A 105 20.05 -11.55 -26.88
CA SER A 105 20.74 -10.25 -27.05
C SER A 105 21.19 -9.68 -25.70
N VAL A 106 20.28 -9.64 -24.71
CA VAL A 106 20.58 -9.11 -23.38
C VAL A 106 21.69 -9.91 -22.70
N LEU A 107 21.55 -11.23 -22.62
CA LEU A 107 22.48 -12.09 -21.90
C LEU A 107 23.86 -12.13 -22.57
N LYS A 108 23.94 -12.08 -23.91
CA LYS A 108 25.22 -11.91 -24.62
C LYS A 108 25.88 -10.57 -24.28
N HIS A 109 25.10 -9.50 -24.14
CA HIS A 109 25.62 -8.22 -23.69
C HIS A 109 26.11 -8.28 -22.23
N LEU A 110 25.47 -9.06 -21.36
CA LEU A 110 25.95 -9.29 -19.99
C LEU A 110 27.26 -10.09 -19.97
N ILE A 111 27.42 -11.07 -20.87
CA ILE A 111 28.68 -11.81 -21.05
C ILE A 111 29.79 -10.88 -21.56
N ALA A 112 29.53 -10.11 -22.61
CA ALA A 112 30.50 -9.16 -23.16
C ALA A 112 30.91 -8.08 -22.15
N GLY A 113 30.01 -7.70 -21.24
CA GLY A 113 30.28 -6.77 -20.16
C GLY A 113 30.99 -7.36 -18.95
N GLY A 114 31.27 -8.68 -18.94
CA GLY A 114 31.94 -9.36 -17.82
C GLY A 114 31.05 -9.61 -16.60
N TYR A 115 29.73 -9.38 -16.70
CA TYR A 115 28.78 -9.59 -15.60
C TYR A 115 28.28 -11.04 -15.49
N LEU A 116 28.37 -11.79 -16.59
CA LEU A 116 27.95 -13.19 -16.70
C LEU A 116 29.04 -14.02 -17.38
N SER A 117 29.35 -15.19 -16.85
CA SER A 117 30.30 -16.13 -17.46
C SER A 117 29.59 -17.40 -17.93
N PRO A 118 30.00 -18.03 -19.05
CA PRO A 118 29.55 -19.37 -19.42
C PRO A 118 29.76 -20.43 -18.32
N ALA A 119 30.74 -20.22 -17.44
CA ALA A 119 31.00 -21.10 -16.30
C ALA A 119 30.12 -20.81 -15.06
N SER A 120 29.37 -19.70 -15.05
CA SER A 120 28.55 -19.31 -13.90
C SER A 120 27.47 -20.34 -13.59
N LYS A 121 27.34 -20.68 -12.30
CA LYS A 121 26.15 -21.32 -11.78
C LYS A 121 25.08 -20.25 -11.56
N SER A 122 24.01 -20.32 -12.34
CA SER A 122 23.04 -19.24 -12.48
C SER A 122 21.64 -19.63 -12.02
N LEU A 123 20.94 -18.67 -11.42
CA LEU A 123 19.54 -18.80 -11.00
C LEU A 123 18.67 -17.76 -11.70
N CYS A 124 17.61 -18.20 -12.37
CA CYS A 124 16.51 -17.33 -12.80
C CYS A 124 15.37 -17.40 -11.78
N VAL A 125 14.99 -16.26 -11.21
CA VAL A 125 14.00 -16.17 -10.13
C VAL A 125 12.65 -15.71 -10.66
N GLU A 126 11.58 -16.39 -10.25
CA GLU A 126 10.20 -16.14 -10.68
C GLU A 126 10.07 -16.12 -12.21
N THR A 127 10.59 -17.16 -12.85
CA THR A 127 10.51 -17.42 -14.31
C THR A 127 9.43 -18.46 -14.58
N PRO A 128 8.16 -18.07 -14.76
CA PRO A 128 7.05 -19.02 -14.92
C PRO A 128 7.15 -19.86 -16.20
N THR A 129 7.79 -19.34 -17.24
CA THR A 129 7.91 -20.02 -18.54
C THR A 129 9.27 -20.63 -18.79
N GLY A 130 10.31 -20.20 -18.08
CA GLY A 130 11.68 -20.67 -18.28
C GLY A 130 12.33 -20.17 -19.58
N ARG A 131 11.81 -19.13 -20.22
CA ARG A 131 12.34 -18.57 -21.48
C ARG A 131 13.79 -18.06 -21.31
N ASP A 132 14.05 -17.37 -20.22
CA ASP A 132 15.37 -16.90 -19.82
C ASP A 132 16.34 -18.06 -19.49
N VAL A 133 15.87 -19.09 -18.76
CA VAL A 133 16.64 -20.30 -18.45
C VAL A 133 17.04 -21.05 -19.71
N PHE A 134 16.08 -21.25 -20.62
CA PHE A 134 16.34 -21.87 -21.91
C PHE A 134 17.40 -21.09 -22.67
N THR A 135 17.22 -19.77 -22.76
CA THR A 135 18.16 -18.89 -23.49
C THR A 135 19.56 -18.91 -22.89
N MET A 136 19.70 -18.89 -21.55
CA MET A 136 21.00 -19.00 -20.88
C MET A 136 21.73 -20.30 -21.25
N ARG A 137 21.00 -21.43 -21.29
CA ARG A 137 21.58 -22.72 -21.66
C ARG A 137 22.03 -22.73 -23.13
N GLU A 138 21.23 -22.18 -24.03
CA GLU A 138 21.53 -22.08 -25.47
C GLU A 138 22.79 -21.25 -25.75
N ILE A 139 23.02 -20.18 -25.00
CA ILE A 139 24.22 -19.34 -25.16
C ILE A 139 25.45 -19.86 -24.40
N GLY A 140 25.37 -21.05 -23.79
CA GLY A 140 26.50 -21.74 -23.16
C GLY A 140 26.59 -21.66 -21.63
N VAL A 141 25.67 -20.96 -20.95
CA VAL A 141 25.57 -20.95 -19.47
C VAL A 141 24.80 -22.18 -19.01
N LYS A 142 25.44 -23.34 -19.11
CA LYS A 142 24.79 -24.66 -18.94
C LYS A 142 24.24 -24.89 -17.54
N SER A 143 24.92 -24.38 -16.51
CA SER A 143 24.57 -24.54 -15.08
C SER A 143 23.47 -23.58 -14.61
N THR A 144 22.42 -23.42 -15.41
CA THR A 144 21.29 -22.53 -15.12
C THR A 144 20.06 -23.28 -14.60
N VAL A 145 19.48 -22.78 -13.51
CA VAL A 145 18.23 -23.29 -12.92
C VAL A 145 17.19 -22.17 -12.84
N GLY A 146 15.95 -22.45 -13.23
CA GLY A 146 14.82 -21.56 -12.99
C GLY A 146 14.00 -21.96 -11.78
N ILE A 147 13.41 -20.99 -11.09
CA ILE A 147 12.33 -21.22 -10.11
C ILE A 147 11.10 -20.38 -10.41
N SER A 148 9.93 -20.95 -10.13
CA SER A 148 8.65 -20.23 -10.08
C SER A 148 7.68 -20.99 -9.19
N ARG A 149 6.58 -20.36 -8.78
CA ARG A 149 5.55 -21.00 -7.95
C ARG A 149 5.09 -22.34 -8.55
N LYS A 150 4.85 -22.39 -9.86
CA LYS A 150 4.51 -23.60 -10.60
C LYS A 150 5.74 -24.10 -11.36
N ALA A 151 6.06 -25.39 -11.22
CA ALA A 151 7.16 -26.00 -11.95
C ALA A 151 6.81 -26.20 -13.43
N VAL A 152 7.80 -26.01 -14.30
CA VAL A 152 7.72 -26.27 -15.75
C VAL A 152 8.96 -27.07 -16.15
N LYS A 153 8.83 -28.40 -16.18
CA LYS A 153 9.95 -29.30 -16.47
C LYS A 153 10.36 -29.19 -17.96
N PRO A 154 11.67 -29.26 -18.29
CA PRO A 154 12.82 -29.44 -17.40
C PRO A 154 13.47 -28.11 -16.94
N LEU A 155 12.91 -26.96 -17.30
CA LEU A 155 13.56 -25.65 -17.16
C LEU A 155 13.38 -25.04 -15.76
N VAL A 156 12.20 -25.21 -15.16
CA VAL A 156 11.76 -24.49 -13.97
C VAL A 156 11.36 -25.46 -12.86
N LYS A 157 11.95 -25.28 -11.69
CA LYS A 157 11.59 -25.97 -10.44
C LYS A 157 10.57 -25.16 -9.64
N SER A 158 9.84 -25.82 -8.74
CA SER A 158 8.96 -25.10 -7.81
C SER A 158 9.81 -24.35 -6.78
N GLY A 159 9.53 -23.06 -6.60
CA GLY A 159 10.19 -22.17 -5.65
C GLY A 159 9.53 -20.80 -5.63
N ARG A 160 9.87 -19.95 -4.66
CA ARG A 160 9.36 -18.57 -4.58
C ARG A 160 10.52 -17.61 -4.38
N GLY A 161 10.41 -16.40 -4.91
CA GLY A 161 11.47 -15.38 -4.79
C GLY A 161 11.77 -14.97 -3.34
N HIS A 162 10.76 -14.93 -2.47
CA HIS A 162 10.91 -14.64 -1.03
C HIS A 162 11.26 -15.88 -0.17
N ARG A 163 11.49 -17.05 -0.81
CA ARG A 163 11.94 -18.28 -0.16
C ARG A 163 12.60 -19.17 -1.21
N ILE A 164 13.81 -18.81 -1.60
CA ILE A 164 14.57 -19.46 -2.65
C ILE A 164 15.06 -20.82 -2.12
N PRO A 165 14.68 -21.95 -2.74
CA PRO A 165 14.90 -23.31 -2.21
C PRO A 165 16.33 -23.82 -2.46
N PHE A 166 17.33 -22.99 -2.16
CA PHE A 166 18.75 -23.31 -2.29
C PHE A 166 19.53 -22.84 -1.06
N PRO A 167 20.62 -23.52 -0.71
CA PRO A 167 21.52 -23.09 0.36
C PRO A 167 22.10 -21.69 0.11
N THR A 168 22.62 -21.10 1.18
CA THR A 168 23.37 -19.85 1.14
C THR A 168 24.59 -19.96 0.21
N ARG A 169 24.97 -18.87 -0.49
CA ARG A 169 26.12 -18.82 -1.42
C ARG A 169 26.11 -19.89 -2.53
N SER A 170 24.93 -20.15 -3.10
CA SER A 170 24.74 -21.21 -4.10
C SER A 170 25.07 -20.82 -5.53
N PHE A 171 24.98 -19.54 -5.88
CA PHE A 171 25.01 -19.05 -7.27
C PHE A 171 26.04 -17.93 -7.47
N ASP A 172 26.64 -17.89 -8.64
CA ASP A 172 27.56 -16.82 -9.08
C ASP A 172 26.79 -15.67 -9.76
N PHE A 173 25.59 -15.98 -10.27
CA PHE A 173 24.74 -15.04 -11.00
C PHE A 173 23.27 -15.29 -10.71
N ILE A 174 22.50 -14.22 -10.48
CA ILE A 174 21.04 -14.27 -10.29
C ILE A 174 20.36 -13.32 -11.29
N PHE A 175 19.32 -13.79 -11.95
CA PHE A 175 18.54 -13.03 -12.92
C PHE A 175 17.05 -13.02 -12.59
N SER A 176 16.43 -11.84 -12.70
CA SER A 176 14.99 -11.63 -12.54
C SER A 176 14.48 -10.82 -13.74
N GLY A 177 14.09 -11.52 -14.81
CA GLY A 177 13.81 -10.93 -16.13
C GLY A 177 12.37 -10.46 -16.37
N GLU A 178 11.38 -10.99 -15.64
CA GLU A 178 9.96 -10.78 -15.98
C GLU A 178 9.26 -9.75 -15.08
N GLY A 179 9.99 -8.84 -14.41
CA GLY A 179 9.39 -7.84 -13.51
C GLY A 179 8.77 -8.44 -12.25
N SER A 180 9.27 -9.58 -11.78
CA SER A 180 8.69 -10.35 -10.68
C SER A 180 8.89 -9.70 -9.31
N LEU A 181 10.00 -8.98 -9.10
CA LEU A 181 10.26 -8.26 -7.84
C LEU A 181 9.23 -7.14 -7.60
N GLU A 182 8.92 -6.34 -8.63
CA GLU A 182 7.93 -5.25 -8.56
C GLU A 182 6.53 -5.76 -8.17
N ARG A 183 6.18 -6.96 -8.64
CA ARG A 183 4.91 -7.63 -8.35
C ARG A 183 4.94 -8.47 -7.06
N SER A 184 6.09 -8.57 -6.40
CA SER A 184 6.22 -9.37 -5.18
C SER A 184 5.44 -8.71 -4.03
N PRO A 185 4.64 -9.45 -3.26
CA PRO A 185 4.08 -8.95 -2.01
C PRO A 185 5.12 -8.87 -0.88
N PHE A 186 6.33 -9.40 -1.12
CA PHE A 186 7.43 -9.50 -0.15
C PHE A 186 8.75 -9.05 -0.81
N PRO A 187 8.90 -7.77 -1.21
CA PRO A 187 10.07 -7.31 -1.96
C PRO A 187 11.36 -7.34 -1.12
N ALA A 188 11.26 -7.03 0.18
CA ALA A 188 12.41 -7.06 1.08
C ALA A 188 12.91 -8.49 1.33
N GLU A 189 12.00 -9.44 1.55
CA GLU A 189 12.34 -10.86 1.71
C GLU A 189 12.89 -11.44 0.41
N PHE A 190 12.38 -11.01 -0.74
CA PHE A 190 12.95 -11.37 -2.04
C PHE A 190 14.41 -10.89 -2.15
N ALA A 191 14.67 -9.61 -1.87
CA ALA A 191 16.02 -9.05 -1.92
C ALA A 191 16.97 -9.75 -0.93
N ALA A 192 16.49 -10.07 0.28
CA ALA A 192 17.23 -10.83 1.27
C ALA A 192 17.58 -12.24 0.79
N GLU A 193 16.67 -12.94 0.10
CA GLU A 193 16.94 -14.27 -0.47
C GLU A 193 17.91 -14.22 -1.66
N VAL A 194 17.85 -13.18 -2.49
CA VAL A 194 18.86 -12.90 -3.52
C VAL A 194 20.22 -12.72 -2.85
N SER A 195 20.29 -11.86 -1.83
CA SER A 195 21.52 -11.64 -1.05
C SER A 195 22.06 -12.94 -0.47
N ARG A 196 21.21 -13.73 0.20
CA ARG A 196 21.60 -15.00 0.84
C ARG A 196 22.14 -16.02 -0.15
N THR A 197 21.52 -16.15 -1.33
CA THR A 197 21.85 -17.22 -2.27
C THR A 197 22.95 -16.86 -3.26
N LEU A 198 23.23 -15.57 -3.46
CA LEU A 198 24.34 -15.07 -4.27
C LEU A 198 25.66 -15.12 -3.48
N LYS A 199 26.72 -15.59 -4.15
CA LYS A 199 28.08 -15.54 -3.61
C LYS A 199 28.62 -14.10 -3.59
N PRO A 200 29.57 -13.78 -2.69
CA PRO A 200 30.36 -12.55 -2.80
C PRO A 200 30.96 -12.42 -4.21
N GLU A 201 31.11 -11.18 -4.67
CA GLU A 201 31.53 -10.82 -6.03
C GLU A 201 30.58 -11.25 -7.17
N GLY A 202 29.49 -11.95 -6.84
CA GLY A 202 28.47 -12.35 -7.80
C GLY A 202 27.59 -11.17 -8.24
N PHE A 203 26.95 -11.33 -9.40
CA PHE A 203 26.06 -10.32 -9.97
C PHE A 203 24.58 -10.73 -9.87
N ALA A 204 23.75 -9.77 -9.50
CA ALA A 204 22.30 -9.86 -9.61
C ALA A 204 21.79 -8.87 -10.67
N VAL A 205 20.95 -9.34 -11.59
CA VAL A 205 20.40 -8.52 -12.66
C VAL A 205 18.88 -8.54 -12.62
N PHE A 206 18.29 -7.35 -12.64
CA PHE A 206 16.85 -7.15 -12.57
C PHE A 206 16.37 -6.40 -13.80
N HIS A 207 15.30 -6.91 -14.40
CA HIS A 207 14.51 -6.21 -15.40
C HIS A 207 13.23 -5.72 -14.74
N LEU A 208 13.12 -4.40 -14.61
CA LEU A 208 11.97 -3.74 -14.00
C LEU A 208 11.12 -3.09 -15.08
N VAL A 209 9.79 -3.15 -14.93
CA VAL A 209 8.84 -2.71 -15.98
C VAL A 209 8.38 -1.29 -15.72
N ASN A 210 8.11 -0.91 -14.46
CA ASN A 210 7.57 0.41 -14.12
C ASN A 210 8.35 1.34 -13.15
N PRO A 211 9.64 1.18 -12.80
CA PRO A 211 10.33 2.23 -12.02
C PRO A 211 10.96 3.28 -12.94
N ASN A 212 10.08 4.10 -13.51
CA ASN A 212 10.50 5.31 -14.24
C ASN A 212 10.72 6.49 -13.29
N ASP A 213 10.16 6.45 -12.08
CA ASP A 213 10.32 7.54 -11.12
C ASP A 213 11.53 7.32 -10.20
N THR A 214 12.09 8.44 -9.73
CA THR A 214 13.29 8.45 -8.88
C THR A 214 13.02 7.84 -7.50
N TYR A 215 11.78 7.90 -7.00
CA TYR A 215 11.43 7.38 -5.68
C TYR A 215 11.41 5.87 -5.67
N SER A 216 10.77 5.23 -6.65
CA SER A 216 10.72 3.77 -6.79
C SER A 216 12.11 3.20 -7.06
N PHE A 217 12.94 3.89 -7.85
CA PHE A 217 14.33 3.50 -8.07
C PHE A 217 15.17 3.52 -6.80
N ASN A 218 15.13 4.60 -6.02
CA ASN A 218 15.87 4.64 -4.75
C ASN A 218 15.31 3.62 -3.75
N SER A 219 13.98 3.46 -3.69
CA SER A 219 13.35 2.41 -2.86
C SER A 219 13.81 1.01 -3.27
N PHE A 220 14.00 0.75 -4.57
CA PHE A 220 14.58 -0.52 -5.05
C PHE A 220 16.03 -0.69 -4.55
N LEU A 221 16.87 0.34 -4.65
CA LEU A 221 18.25 0.27 -4.16
C LEU A 221 18.31 0.03 -2.65
N ASP A 222 17.40 0.66 -1.89
CA ASP A 222 17.28 0.50 -0.44
C ASP A 222 16.98 -0.95 0.00
N LEU A 223 16.40 -1.78 -0.88
CA LEU A 223 16.19 -3.21 -0.62
C LEU A 223 17.51 -4.00 -0.59
N PHE A 224 18.55 -3.50 -1.24
CA PHE A 224 19.87 -4.15 -1.37
C PHE A 224 20.98 -3.39 -0.63
N ASP A 225 20.62 -2.37 0.15
CA ASP A 225 21.53 -1.47 0.84
C ASP A 225 22.55 -2.23 1.71
N SER A 226 23.72 -1.62 1.90
CA SER A 226 24.89 -2.10 2.67
C SER A 226 25.65 -3.33 2.15
N CYS A 227 25.13 -4.04 1.14
CA CYS A 227 25.70 -5.30 0.64
C CYS A 227 25.94 -5.34 -0.88
N PHE A 228 25.24 -4.48 -1.63
CA PHE A 228 25.31 -4.43 -3.08
C PHE A 228 25.71 -3.06 -3.58
N VAL A 229 26.48 -3.04 -4.66
CA VAL A 229 26.81 -1.83 -5.41
C VAL A 229 26.11 -1.85 -6.75
N LEU A 230 25.52 -0.71 -7.11
CA LEU A 230 24.96 -0.48 -8.44
C LEU A 230 26.10 -0.34 -9.45
N VAL A 231 26.22 -1.31 -10.35
CA VAL A 231 27.26 -1.32 -11.39
C VAL A 231 26.75 -0.69 -12.68
N LYS A 232 25.48 -0.95 -13.03
CA LYS A 232 24.90 -0.45 -14.28
C LYS A 232 23.39 -0.29 -14.15
N SER A 233 22.87 0.79 -14.73
CA SER A 233 21.44 0.99 -14.98
C SER A 233 21.25 1.49 -16.42
N ARG A 234 20.35 0.88 -17.19
CA ARG A 234 19.99 1.36 -18.53
C ARG A 234 18.55 1.04 -18.89
N TYR A 235 18.01 1.78 -19.86
CA TYR A 235 16.74 1.45 -20.48
C TYR A 235 16.95 0.60 -21.73
N ILE A 236 16.15 -0.44 -21.87
CA ILE A 236 16.08 -1.30 -23.06
C ILE A 236 14.63 -1.42 -23.52
N LYS A 237 14.43 -1.57 -24.83
CA LYS A 237 13.11 -1.87 -25.39
C LYS A 237 12.77 -3.34 -25.09
N GLY A 238 11.61 -3.60 -24.49
CA GLY A 238 11.22 -4.99 -24.23
C GLY A 238 10.58 -5.66 -25.44
N PHE A 239 10.19 -6.93 -25.27
CA PHE A 239 9.88 -7.83 -26.38
C PHE A 239 8.38 -8.01 -26.66
N ASP A 240 7.50 -7.53 -25.76
CA ASP A 240 6.06 -7.57 -25.92
C ASP A 240 5.38 -6.34 -25.28
N SER A 241 4.06 -6.26 -25.43
CA SER A 241 3.24 -5.15 -24.91
C SER A 241 3.12 -5.13 -23.39
N SER A 242 3.43 -6.23 -22.69
CA SER A 242 3.40 -6.30 -21.23
C SER A 242 4.66 -5.70 -20.60
N MET A 243 5.76 -5.64 -21.36
CA MET A 243 7.01 -5.00 -20.97
C MET A 243 7.53 -4.12 -22.11
N PRO A 244 6.87 -2.99 -22.43
CA PRO A 244 7.24 -2.17 -23.59
C PRO A 244 8.63 -1.53 -23.44
N GLN A 245 8.96 -1.12 -22.21
CA GLN A 245 10.25 -0.57 -21.83
C GLN A 245 10.70 -1.25 -20.54
N ILE A 246 11.98 -1.60 -20.46
CA ILE A 246 12.57 -2.28 -19.31
C ILE A 246 13.72 -1.41 -18.81
N ARG A 247 13.77 -1.21 -17.49
CA ARG A 247 14.97 -0.72 -16.82
C ARG A 247 15.79 -1.92 -16.35
N GLU A 248 16.92 -2.14 -16.99
CA GLU A 248 17.89 -3.16 -16.58
C GLU A 248 18.83 -2.58 -15.53
N ILE A 249 18.89 -3.25 -14.38
CA ILE A 249 19.77 -2.91 -13.26
C ILE A 249 20.70 -4.08 -12.99
N VAL A 250 22.00 -3.80 -12.90
CA VAL A 250 23.06 -4.74 -12.56
C VAL A 250 23.63 -4.34 -11.21
N LEU A 251 23.49 -5.23 -10.23
CA LEU A 251 24.06 -5.09 -8.89
C LEU A 251 25.18 -6.12 -8.70
N LYS A 252 26.24 -5.73 -8.01
CA LYS A 252 27.32 -6.65 -7.57
C LYS A 252 27.28 -6.78 -6.06
N LYS A 253 27.34 -8.00 -5.53
CA LYS A 253 27.43 -8.24 -4.09
C LYS A 253 28.87 -8.06 -3.63
N GLU A 254 29.10 -7.17 -2.68
CA GLU A 254 30.42 -6.92 -2.09
C GLU A 254 30.57 -7.47 -0.66
N CYS A 255 29.45 -7.66 0.06
CA CYS A 255 29.51 -8.13 1.44
C CYS A 255 29.71 -9.65 1.54
N ASP A 256 30.41 -10.08 2.59
CA ASP A 256 30.47 -11.46 3.05
C ASP A 256 29.35 -11.71 4.10
N ASP A 257 28.65 -12.85 4.03
CA ASP A 257 27.52 -13.22 4.92
C ASP A 257 27.73 -13.00 6.43
N VAL A 258 28.98 -12.93 6.91
CA VAL A 258 29.29 -12.66 8.33
C VAL A 258 28.86 -11.24 8.73
N ASP A 259 28.93 -10.30 7.79
CA ASP A 259 28.54 -8.89 7.98
C ASP A 259 27.05 -8.65 7.76
N ALA A 260 26.38 -9.44 6.90
CA ALA A 260 24.97 -9.24 6.59
C ALA A 260 24.07 -9.54 7.80
N VAL A 261 24.38 -10.58 8.59
CA VAL A 261 23.62 -10.92 9.81
C VAL A 261 23.97 -9.96 10.96
N HIS A 262 25.23 -9.54 11.10
CA HIS A 262 25.62 -8.55 12.11
C HIS A 262 25.12 -7.14 11.79
N LYS A 263 24.96 -6.76 10.50
CA LYS A 263 24.36 -5.48 10.09
C LYS A 263 22.83 -5.50 10.13
N LEU A 264 22.17 -6.59 9.74
CA LEU A 264 20.70 -6.70 9.91
C LEU A 264 20.30 -6.65 11.40
N VAL A 265 21.16 -7.10 12.31
CA VAL A 265 20.96 -6.95 13.77
C VAL A 265 21.42 -5.57 14.28
N LYS A 266 22.46 -4.95 13.69
CA LYS A 266 22.89 -3.58 14.06
C LYS A 266 21.99 -2.46 13.52
N VAL A 267 21.23 -2.68 12.45
CA VAL A 267 20.29 -1.67 11.93
C VAL A 267 19.05 -1.54 12.83
N ASP A 268 18.79 -2.51 13.72
CA ASP A 268 17.67 -2.49 14.65
C ASP A 268 18.04 -2.11 16.11
N TYR A 269 19.29 -1.69 16.40
CA TYR A 269 19.65 -1.06 17.68
C TYR A 269 20.68 0.06 17.47
N PHE A 270 20.24 1.31 17.65
CA PHE A 270 21.02 2.54 17.83
C PHE A 270 22.38 2.58 17.12
N GLY A 271 22.44 3.32 16.00
CA GLY A 271 23.67 3.97 15.57
C GLY A 271 24.08 5.04 16.59
N GLY A 272 24.56 4.61 17.76
CA GLY A 272 25.40 5.40 18.64
C GLY A 272 26.81 5.37 18.09
N GLY A 273 27.05 6.14 17.03
CA GLY A 273 28.33 6.79 16.85
C GLY A 273 28.22 8.14 17.52
N GLU A 274 29.12 8.45 18.44
CA GLU A 274 29.43 9.83 18.80
C GLU A 274 29.89 10.53 17.52
N ASP A 275 28.93 11.04 16.76
CA ASP A 275 29.17 12.06 15.76
C ASP A 275 28.27 13.21 16.17
N ASP A 276 28.93 14.27 16.65
CA ASP A 276 28.38 15.48 17.25
C ASP A 276 27.75 16.40 16.16
N SER A 277 26.99 15.77 15.28
CA SER A 277 26.37 16.33 14.09
C SER A 277 24.86 16.16 14.25
N SER A 278 24.24 17.17 14.88
CA SER A 278 22.81 17.43 15.02
C SER A 278 21.86 16.52 14.22
N ASP A 279 20.91 15.88 14.91
CA ASP A 279 19.76 15.09 14.47
C ASP A 279 18.91 15.72 13.33
N LYS A 280 19.49 15.94 12.15
CA LYS A 280 18.84 16.52 10.98
C LYS A 280 18.67 15.44 9.92
N CYS A 281 17.44 15.30 9.42
CA CYS A 281 17.15 14.42 8.30
C CYS A 281 18.05 14.76 7.10
N SER A 282 18.86 13.81 6.64
CA SER A 282 19.44 13.90 5.30
C SER A 282 18.35 13.55 4.29
N VAL A 283 17.74 14.57 3.71
CA VAL A 283 16.63 14.43 2.77
C VAL A 283 17.16 14.49 1.34
N PRO A 284 17.01 13.42 0.54
CA PRO A 284 17.44 13.45 -0.85
C PRO A 284 16.70 14.49 -1.69
N GLU A 285 17.38 15.07 -2.68
CA GLU A 285 16.83 16.11 -3.56
C GLU A 285 15.49 15.70 -4.21
N TYR A 286 15.36 14.44 -4.64
CA TYR A 286 14.13 13.96 -5.27
C TYR A 286 12.90 14.03 -4.34
N LYS A 287 13.08 13.96 -3.01
CA LYS A 287 11.97 14.15 -2.06
C LYS A 287 11.52 15.61 -2.04
N HIS A 288 12.46 16.56 -2.14
CA HIS A 288 12.10 17.98 -2.29
C HIS A 288 11.35 18.25 -3.59
N ASP A 289 11.74 17.60 -4.69
CA ASP A 289 11.02 17.73 -5.97
C ASP A 289 9.59 17.19 -5.91
N LEU A 290 9.36 16.10 -5.17
CA LEU A 290 8.01 15.60 -4.92
C LEU A 290 7.17 16.60 -4.12
N VAL A 291 7.75 17.25 -3.12
CA VAL A 291 7.06 18.30 -2.36
C VAL A 291 6.75 19.53 -3.22
N LYS A 292 7.60 19.90 -4.17
CA LYS A 292 7.30 20.99 -5.14
C LYS A 292 6.08 20.68 -6.01
N ASN A 293 5.80 19.41 -6.25
CA ASN A 293 4.63 18.95 -7.02
C ASN A 293 3.34 18.84 -6.18
N ALA A 294 3.40 19.11 -4.87
CA ALA A 294 2.25 19.11 -4.00
C ALA A 294 1.23 20.20 -4.37
N GLU A 295 -0.01 20.05 -3.93
CA GLU A 295 -0.97 21.14 -4.00
C GLU A 295 -0.48 22.37 -3.20
N PRO A 296 -0.80 23.61 -3.62
CA PRO A 296 -0.37 24.80 -2.91
C PRO A 296 -0.97 24.85 -1.50
N LEU A 297 -0.18 25.32 -0.53
CA LEU A 297 -0.72 25.64 0.79
C LEU A 297 -1.71 26.80 0.67
N ILE A 298 -2.79 26.70 1.43
CA ILE A 298 -3.76 27.77 1.65
C ILE A 298 -3.06 28.83 2.49
N SER A 299 -2.66 29.94 1.87
CA SER A 299 -1.87 30.98 2.53
C SER A 299 -2.67 31.87 3.49
N MET A 300 -4.01 31.84 3.42
CA MET A 300 -4.88 32.69 4.23
C MET A 300 -5.95 31.88 4.95
N GLU A 301 -6.31 32.31 6.17
CA GLU A 301 -7.37 31.68 6.96
C GLU A 301 -8.69 31.62 6.16
N PRO A 302 -9.26 30.43 5.94
CA PRO A 302 -10.49 30.31 5.16
C PRO A 302 -11.70 30.80 5.97
N LEU A 303 -12.44 31.77 5.43
CA LEU A 303 -13.70 32.27 6.04
C LEU A 303 -14.79 31.18 6.14
N LYS A 304 -14.76 30.20 5.22
CA LYS A 304 -15.66 29.04 5.21
C LYS A 304 -14.84 27.75 5.09
N PRO A 305 -14.27 27.25 6.21
CA PRO A 305 -13.33 26.12 6.20
C PRO A 305 -13.86 24.88 5.46
N TRP A 306 -15.14 24.55 5.65
CA TRP A 306 -15.77 23.37 5.05
C TRP A 306 -15.83 23.41 3.51
N ILE A 307 -16.04 24.59 2.91
CA ILE A 307 -16.07 24.75 1.45
C ILE A 307 -14.66 24.63 0.90
N THR A 308 -13.71 25.33 1.53
CA THR A 308 -12.31 25.32 1.14
C THR A 308 -11.74 23.92 1.24
N LEU A 309 -12.06 23.17 2.29
CA LEU A 309 -11.69 21.75 2.44
C LEU A 309 -12.24 20.90 1.30
N LYS A 310 -13.55 20.95 1.02
CA LYS A 310 -14.15 20.15 -0.06
C LYS A 310 -13.51 20.44 -1.41
N ARG A 311 -13.07 21.68 -1.64
CA ARG A 311 -12.31 22.05 -2.83
C ARG A 311 -10.87 21.52 -2.78
N ASN A 312 -10.21 21.62 -1.63
CA ASN A 312 -8.83 21.18 -1.45
C ASN A 312 -8.68 19.66 -1.59
N LEU A 313 -9.60 18.88 -1.00
CA LEU A 313 -9.61 17.41 -1.09
C LEU A 313 -9.62 16.89 -2.53
N LYS A 314 -10.21 17.64 -3.48
CA LYS A 314 -10.21 17.30 -4.91
C LYS A 314 -8.86 17.53 -5.59
N ASN A 315 -8.01 18.36 -4.99
CA ASN A 315 -6.74 18.82 -5.55
C ASN A 315 -5.53 18.16 -4.87
N ILE A 316 -5.73 17.43 -3.78
CA ILE A 316 -4.64 16.75 -3.06
C ILE A 316 -3.85 15.87 -4.03
N LYS A 317 -2.53 16.06 -3.99
CA LYS A 317 -1.57 15.26 -4.77
C LYS A 317 -0.99 14.19 -3.86
N TYR A 318 -1.70 13.07 -3.74
CA TYR A 318 -1.25 11.93 -2.95
C TYR A 318 0.12 11.45 -3.43
N LEU A 319 1.03 11.14 -2.50
CA LEU A 319 2.37 10.67 -2.85
C LEU A 319 2.30 9.42 -3.73
N SER A 320 1.49 8.44 -3.33
CA SER A 320 1.22 7.21 -4.06
C SER A 320 0.44 7.38 -5.38
N SER A 321 0.06 8.61 -5.75
CA SER A 321 -0.43 8.93 -7.11
C SER A 321 0.65 9.54 -8.00
N MET A 322 1.78 9.95 -7.42
CA MET A 322 2.91 10.58 -8.13
C MET A 322 4.08 9.61 -8.36
N VAL A 323 4.23 8.58 -7.51
CA VAL A 323 5.37 7.65 -7.53
C VAL A 323 4.93 6.21 -7.39
N ASP A 324 5.71 5.24 -7.89
CA ASP A 324 5.50 3.82 -7.61
C ASP A 324 6.03 3.46 -6.20
N ILE A 325 5.17 2.88 -5.37
CA ILE A 325 5.51 2.48 -3.99
C ILE A 325 5.84 0.99 -3.87
N SER A 326 6.04 0.27 -4.98
CA SER A 326 6.14 -1.20 -5.00
C SER A 326 7.36 -1.79 -4.30
N PHE A 327 8.46 -1.04 -4.17
CA PHE A 327 9.72 -1.51 -3.58
C PHE A 327 9.84 -1.22 -2.08
N LYS A 328 8.71 -1.04 -1.39
CA LYS A 328 8.67 -0.80 0.07
C LYS A 328 8.47 -2.10 0.82
N ARG A 329 9.13 -2.24 1.97
CA ARG A 329 9.08 -3.43 2.84
C ARG A 329 7.66 -3.70 3.33
N ARG A 330 7.02 -2.67 3.90
CA ARG A 330 5.62 -2.70 4.33
C ARG A 330 4.96 -1.36 4.06
N TYR A 331 3.65 -1.35 4.21
CA TYR A 331 2.81 -0.16 4.05
C TYR A 331 2.06 0.08 5.36
N VAL A 332 2.25 1.25 5.95
CA VAL A 332 1.77 1.58 7.29
C VAL A 332 0.96 2.86 7.24
N TYR A 333 -0.20 2.85 7.89
CA TYR A 333 -0.99 4.05 8.14
C TYR A 333 -1.08 4.27 9.65
N VAL A 334 -0.71 5.46 10.10
CA VAL A 334 -0.78 5.87 11.50
C VAL A 334 -1.83 6.96 11.62
N ASP A 335 -2.92 6.68 12.30
CA ASP A 335 -3.98 7.66 12.61
C ASP A 335 -3.79 8.14 14.06
N VAL A 336 -3.26 9.35 14.22
CA VAL A 336 -2.98 10.00 15.50
C VAL A 336 -4.17 10.86 15.90
N GLY A 337 -4.88 10.45 16.95
CA GLY A 337 -6.21 10.99 17.27
C GLY A 337 -7.28 10.34 16.39
N ALA A 338 -7.34 9.01 16.42
CA ALA A 338 -8.14 8.22 15.49
C ALA A 338 -9.65 8.30 15.75
N ARG A 339 -10.08 8.64 16.97
CA ARG A 339 -11.48 8.69 17.42
C ARG A 339 -12.21 7.38 17.15
N SER A 340 -13.31 7.40 16.39
CA SER A 340 -14.06 6.21 15.98
C SER A 340 -13.48 5.62 14.70
N TYR A 341 -13.66 4.32 14.45
CA TYR A 341 -13.17 3.69 13.22
C TYR A 341 -13.74 4.36 11.95
N GLY A 342 -14.94 4.94 12.05
CA GLY A 342 -15.59 5.65 10.95
C GLY A 342 -15.04 7.05 10.64
N SER A 343 -14.16 7.62 11.47
CA SER A 343 -13.67 8.99 11.35
C SER A 343 -12.79 9.20 10.12
N SER A 344 -11.66 8.47 10.03
CA SER A 344 -10.62 8.59 9.01
C SER A 344 -10.29 7.22 8.41
N ILE A 345 -10.05 6.21 9.26
CA ILE A 345 -9.63 4.86 8.85
C ILE A 345 -10.69 4.21 7.95
N GLY A 346 -11.91 4.03 8.44
CA GLY A 346 -13.01 3.35 7.76
C GLY A 346 -13.69 4.16 6.65
N SER A 347 -13.44 5.47 6.64
CA SER A 347 -13.97 6.48 5.71
C SER A 347 -12.96 6.82 4.63
N TRP A 348 -12.28 7.98 4.70
CA TRP A 348 -11.38 8.50 3.68
C TRP A 348 -10.21 7.55 3.40
N PHE A 349 -9.49 7.08 4.41
CA PHE A 349 -8.29 6.30 4.18
C PHE A 349 -8.63 5.00 3.46
N ARG A 350 -9.59 4.21 3.97
CA ARG A 350 -10.01 2.97 3.31
C ARG A 350 -10.63 3.20 1.94
N LYS A 351 -11.51 4.20 1.78
CA LYS A 351 -12.33 4.37 0.56
C LYS A 351 -11.67 5.21 -0.54
N GLN A 352 -10.75 6.11 -0.20
CA GLN A 352 -10.27 7.14 -1.13
C GLN A 352 -8.74 7.20 -1.26
N TYR A 353 -7.96 6.91 -0.21
CA TYR A 353 -6.50 6.94 -0.31
C TYR A 353 -5.99 5.94 -1.37
N PRO A 354 -5.18 6.36 -2.35
CA PRO A 354 -4.71 5.50 -3.43
C PRO A 354 -3.60 4.56 -2.95
N LYS A 355 -3.90 3.25 -2.87
CA LYS A 355 -3.00 2.26 -2.25
C LYS A 355 -2.14 1.48 -3.23
N GLN A 356 -2.30 1.70 -4.54
CA GLN A 356 -1.64 0.87 -5.59
C GLN A 356 -1.80 -0.64 -5.37
N ASN A 357 -2.99 -1.07 -4.94
CA ASN A 357 -3.28 -2.46 -4.59
C ASN A 357 -2.38 -3.06 -3.47
N LYS A 358 -1.79 -2.22 -2.63
CA LYS A 358 -1.01 -2.63 -1.46
C LYS A 358 -1.89 -2.72 -0.22
N THR A 359 -1.55 -3.65 0.68
CA THR A 359 -2.25 -3.83 1.95
C THR A 359 -1.52 -3.03 3.03
N PHE A 360 -2.25 -2.13 3.69
CA PHE A 360 -1.71 -1.30 4.77
C PHE A 360 -2.01 -1.93 6.13
N HIS A 361 -1.02 -1.96 7.00
CA HIS A 361 -1.24 -2.15 8.43
C HIS A 361 -1.59 -0.81 9.06
N VAL A 362 -2.64 -0.76 9.86
CA VAL A 362 -3.14 0.49 10.45
C VAL A 362 -2.86 0.52 11.93
N TYR A 363 -2.25 1.60 12.43
CA TYR A 363 -2.19 1.92 13.85
C TYR A 363 -3.21 3.03 14.14
N ALA A 364 -4.16 2.75 15.04
CA ALA A 364 -5.11 3.72 15.54
C ALA A 364 -4.65 4.17 16.93
N ILE A 365 -4.19 5.41 17.07
CA ILE A 365 -3.78 5.98 18.36
C ILE A 365 -4.95 6.77 18.91
N GLU A 366 -5.51 6.29 20.01
CA GLU A 366 -6.74 6.85 20.60
C GLU A 366 -6.71 6.75 22.13
N ALA A 367 -6.84 7.90 22.80
CA ALA A 367 -6.77 8.01 24.25
C ALA A 367 -8.14 7.78 24.92
N ASP A 368 -9.24 8.19 24.30
CA ASP A 368 -10.60 8.05 24.82
C ASP A 368 -11.06 6.60 24.69
N ARG A 369 -11.24 5.97 25.86
CA ARG A 369 -11.66 4.57 26.01
C ARG A 369 -13.01 4.27 25.39
N THR A 370 -13.84 5.29 25.19
CA THR A 370 -15.18 5.16 24.59
C THR A 370 -15.11 4.55 23.18
N PHE A 371 -14.04 4.81 22.43
CA PHE A 371 -13.89 4.33 21.06
C PHE A 371 -13.13 2.99 20.95
N HIS A 372 -12.42 2.56 22.00
CA HIS A 372 -11.59 1.35 21.98
C HIS A 372 -12.34 0.09 21.53
N PRO A 373 -13.61 -0.15 21.93
CA PRO A 373 -14.36 -1.34 21.49
C PRO A 373 -14.55 -1.44 19.97
N GLU A 374 -14.55 -0.31 19.24
CA GLU A 374 -14.75 -0.32 17.78
C GLU A 374 -13.59 -0.99 17.02
N TYR A 375 -12.39 -0.94 17.60
CA TYR A 375 -11.16 -1.42 16.96
C TYR A 375 -10.91 -2.91 17.19
N GLY A 376 -11.38 -3.48 18.30
CA GLY A 376 -11.11 -4.87 18.68
C GLY A 376 -11.58 -5.93 17.67
N LEU A 377 -12.51 -5.57 16.78
CA LEU A 377 -13.06 -6.47 15.74
C LEU A 377 -12.45 -6.25 14.34
N LYS A 378 -11.55 -5.27 14.17
CA LYS A 378 -11.02 -4.88 12.85
C LYS A 378 -9.71 -5.59 12.56
N LYS A 379 -9.73 -6.48 11.56
CA LYS A 379 -8.50 -7.13 11.06
C LYS A 379 -7.54 -6.07 10.49
N ALA A 380 -6.25 -6.25 10.74
CA ALA A 380 -5.16 -5.36 10.30
C ALA A 380 -5.20 -3.93 10.87
N VAL A 381 -5.95 -3.70 11.94
CA VAL A 381 -5.89 -2.47 12.74
C VAL A 381 -5.37 -2.81 14.14
N THR A 382 -4.34 -2.10 14.58
CA THR A 382 -3.78 -2.18 15.92
C THR A 382 -4.15 -0.92 16.68
N LEU A 383 -4.93 -1.05 17.75
CA LEU A 383 -5.23 0.05 18.66
C LEU A 383 -4.01 0.30 19.57
N VAL A 384 -3.59 1.55 19.65
CA VAL A 384 -2.64 2.06 20.64
C VAL A 384 -3.46 2.91 21.63
N PRO A 385 -3.85 2.36 22.80
CA PRO A 385 -4.86 2.95 23.68
C PRO A 385 -4.26 4.03 24.61
N PHE A 386 -3.51 4.97 24.03
CA PHE A 386 -2.75 6.01 24.73
C PHE A 386 -2.80 7.33 23.94
N ALA A 387 -2.56 8.45 24.61
CA ALA A 387 -2.36 9.73 23.95
C ALA A 387 -0.95 9.81 23.35
N ALA A 388 -0.84 10.18 22.07
CA ALA A 388 0.44 10.55 21.50
C ALA A 388 0.97 11.79 22.22
N TRP A 389 2.19 11.69 22.75
CA TRP A 389 2.80 12.76 23.53
C TRP A 389 4.31 12.84 23.32
N VAL A 390 4.95 13.85 23.92
CA VAL A 390 6.40 14.10 23.78
C VAL A 390 7.25 13.20 24.68
N LYS A 391 6.66 12.59 25.71
CA LYS A 391 7.30 11.66 26.65
C LYS A 391 6.27 10.73 27.31
N ASN A 392 6.75 9.66 27.93
CA ASN A 392 5.89 8.79 28.73
C ASN A 392 5.50 9.47 30.05
N GLU A 393 4.24 9.88 30.21
CA GLU A 393 3.75 10.45 31.45
C GLU A 393 2.23 10.32 31.61
N THR A 394 1.71 10.72 32.77
CA THR A 394 0.26 10.84 32.99
C THR A 394 -0.18 12.25 32.63
N LEU A 395 -1.28 12.35 31.89
CA LEU A 395 -1.84 13.59 31.37
C LEU A 395 -3.30 13.73 31.81
N THR A 396 -3.85 14.92 31.66
CA THR A 396 -5.28 15.19 31.81
C THR A 396 -5.93 15.28 30.43
N PHE A 397 -7.15 14.73 30.34
CA PHE A 397 -8.00 14.80 29.16
C PHE A 397 -9.24 15.64 29.50
N GLU A 398 -9.27 16.86 28.99
CA GLU A 398 -10.31 17.85 29.25
C GLU A 398 -11.37 17.82 28.17
N ILE A 399 -12.61 17.49 28.53
CA ILE A 399 -13.72 17.39 27.58
C ILE A 399 -14.57 18.65 27.73
N HIS A 400 -14.39 19.59 26.80
CA HIS A 400 -15.24 20.77 26.71
C HIS A 400 -16.65 20.36 26.22
N ARG A 401 -17.67 20.91 26.87
CA ARG A 401 -19.05 20.91 26.36
C ARG A 401 -19.30 22.30 25.76
N ASP A 402 -19.62 22.39 24.48
CA ASP A 402 -19.87 23.68 23.85
C ASP A 402 -21.17 24.31 24.40
N PRO A 403 -21.19 25.61 24.75
CA PRO A 403 -22.40 26.26 25.23
C PRO A 403 -23.41 26.40 24.08
N GLY A 404 -24.44 25.55 24.06
CA GLY A 404 -25.54 25.61 23.07
C GLY A 404 -25.91 24.29 22.41
N GLU A 405 -25.20 23.19 22.66
CA GLU A 405 -25.68 21.86 22.26
C GLU A 405 -26.85 21.44 23.17
N GLN A 406 -28.07 21.84 22.78
CA GLN A 406 -29.25 21.14 23.27
C GLN A 406 -29.23 19.70 22.74
N VAL A 407 -29.35 18.77 23.68
CA VAL A 407 -29.25 17.32 23.54
C VAL A 407 -30.12 16.81 22.40
N GLU A 408 -29.51 16.21 21.38
CA GLU A 408 -30.14 15.11 20.62
C GLU A 408 -29.17 14.21 19.81
N VAL A 409 -27.92 14.02 20.23
CA VAL A 409 -27.14 12.81 19.87
C VAL A 409 -26.22 12.46 21.05
N LYS A 410 -26.21 11.19 21.50
CA LYS A 410 -25.22 10.67 22.45
C LYS A 410 -23.81 10.77 21.85
N GLY A 411 -23.10 11.87 22.10
CA GLY A 411 -21.70 12.03 21.72
C GLY A 411 -20.94 12.76 22.82
N ARG A 412 -19.85 12.15 23.31
CA ARG A 412 -18.89 12.81 24.22
C ARG A 412 -18.14 13.89 23.41
N GLY A 413 -17.90 15.06 24.01
CA GLY A 413 -17.24 16.22 23.38
C GLY A 413 -15.80 15.92 22.95
N MET A 414 -15.19 16.82 22.17
CA MET A 414 -13.80 16.67 21.70
C MET A 414 -12.83 17.04 22.82
N GLY A 415 -12.09 16.04 23.32
CA GLY A 415 -11.24 16.21 24.50
C GLY A 415 -9.80 16.64 24.18
N ARG A 416 -9.18 17.34 25.12
CA ARG A 416 -7.86 17.94 24.98
C ARG A 416 -6.88 17.37 25.97
N ILE A 417 -5.66 17.14 25.48
CA ILE A 417 -4.57 16.64 26.30
C ILE A 417 -3.85 17.85 26.94
N GLN A 418 -3.71 17.83 28.26
CA GLN A 418 -2.95 18.81 29.03
C GLN A 418 -1.95 18.11 29.97
N PRO A 419 -0.79 18.73 30.26
CA PRO A 419 0.08 18.29 31.34
C PRO A 419 -0.60 18.42 32.71
N LEU A 420 -0.27 17.54 33.66
CA LEU A 420 -0.83 17.58 35.04
C LEU A 420 -0.58 18.90 35.81
N GLN A 421 0.34 19.76 35.34
CA GLN A 421 0.67 21.05 35.95
C GLN A 421 0.03 22.25 35.23
N GLY A 422 -0.70 22.04 34.13
CA GLY A 422 -1.50 23.07 33.48
C GLY A 422 -2.76 23.31 34.30
N SER A 423 -2.75 24.40 35.06
CA SER A 423 -3.88 25.03 35.77
C SER A 423 -5.12 24.16 36.01
N SER A 424 -5.32 23.77 37.27
CA SER A 424 -6.68 23.76 37.84
C SER A 424 -7.22 25.19 37.74
N SER A 425 -7.76 25.58 36.59
CA SER A 425 -8.58 26.77 36.52
C SER A 425 -9.84 26.44 37.32
N GLU A 426 -10.07 27.17 38.40
CA GLU A 426 -11.28 27.08 39.22
C GLU A 426 -12.57 27.43 38.40
N ASP A 427 -12.43 27.68 37.09
CA ASP A 427 -13.45 28.09 36.11
C ASP A 427 -13.75 27.03 35.01
N PHE A 428 -13.16 25.82 35.03
CA PHE A 428 -13.44 24.80 33.99
C PHE A 428 -14.72 23.97 34.29
N ASP A 429 -15.81 24.25 33.58
CA ASP A 429 -17.07 23.50 33.62
C ASP A 429 -17.07 22.28 32.65
N GLY A 430 -16.16 21.33 32.86
CA GLY A 430 -16.02 20.15 31.99
C GLY A 430 -15.51 18.89 32.70
N GLU A 431 -15.54 17.75 31.99
CA GLU A 431 -15.01 16.49 32.53
C GLU A 431 -13.50 16.42 32.34
N VAL A 432 -12.76 16.10 33.41
CA VAL A 432 -11.30 15.89 33.38
C VAL A 432 -11.00 14.43 33.72
N GLU A 433 -10.44 13.69 32.76
CA GLU A 433 -10.04 12.30 32.93
C GLU A 433 -8.52 12.15 32.94
N LYS A 434 -7.97 11.31 33.82
CA LYS A 434 -6.53 10.99 33.80
C LYS A 434 -6.25 9.94 32.73
N ILE A 435 -5.39 10.28 31.79
CA ILE A 435 -4.98 9.39 30.68
C ILE A 435 -3.47 9.20 30.68
N LYS A 436 -3.00 8.18 29.96
CA LYS A 436 -1.57 7.93 29.79
C LYS A 436 -1.12 8.46 28.43
N GLY A 437 -0.11 9.32 28.45
CA GLY A 437 0.65 9.73 27.27
C GLY A 437 1.86 8.81 27.07
N PHE A 438 2.25 8.59 25.81
CA PHE A 438 3.49 7.89 25.47
C PHE A 438 4.36 8.75 24.55
N ASP A 439 5.68 8.53 24.60
CA ASP A 439 6.62 9.13 23.67
C ASP A 439 6.36 8.63 22.25
N PHE A 440 5.64 9.46 21.49
CA PHE A 440 5.22 9.13 20.12
C PHE A 440 6.40 9.00 19.18
N ALA A 441 7.42 9.84 19.34
CA ALA A 441 8.61 9.81 18.51
C ALA A 441 9.41 8.51 18.72
N ALA A 442 9.62 8.12 19.99
CA ALA A 442 10.28 6.86 20.32
C ALA A 442 9.49 5.65 19.83
N TRP A 443 8.16 5.67 19.97
CA TRP A 443 7.30 4.62 19.44
C TRP A 443 7.40 4.48 17.92
N LEU A 444 7.39 5.60 17.18
CA LEU A 444 7.49 5.58 15.72
C LEU A 444 8.81 4.95 15.28
N LYS A 445 9.94 5.37 15.88
CA LYS A 445 11.28 4.80 15.61
C LYS A 445 11.38 3.30 15.90
N ASN A 446 10.60 2.79 16.86
CA ASN A 446 10.56 1.36 17.20
C ASN A 446 9.56 0.55 16.36
N THR A 447 8.70 1.21 15.59
CA THR A 447 7.57 0.57 14.88
C THR A 447 7.80 0.47 13.38
N VAL A 448 8.46 1.46 12.79
CA VAL A 448 8.69 1.58 11.35
C VAL A 448 10.16 1.86 11.04
N SER A 449 10.56 1.57 9.81
CA SER A 449 11.91 1.76 9.27
C SER A 449 11.90 2.61 8.00
N LYS A 450 13.06 3.12 7.57
CA LYS A 450 13.20 3.89 6.31
C LYS A 450 12.70 3.15 5.06
N ASN A 451 12.69 1.81 5.11
CA ASN A 451 12.26 0.94 4.03
C ASN A 451 10.75 0.67 4.03
N ASP A 452 10.01 1.11 5.05
CA ASP A 452 8.56 1.09 5.06
C ASP A 452 8.00 2.31 4.27
N PHE A 453 6.75 2.21 3.86
CA PHE A 453 5.96 3.32 3.35
C PHE A 453 5.01 3.79 4.44
N VAL A 454 5.18 5.01 4.94
CA VAL A 454 4.46 5.48 6.13
C VAL A 454 3.62 6.71 5.79
N VAL A 455 2.31 6.55 5.95
CA VAL A 455 1.32 7.61 5.84
C VAL A 455 0.81 7.93 7.24
N MET A 456 0.81 9.19 7.62
CA MET A 456 0.34 9.63 8.93
C MET A 456 -0.81 10.63 8.79
N LYS A 457 -1.88 10.45 9.55
CA LYS A 457 -2.88 11.49 9.78
C LYS A 457 -2.79 11.94 11.23
N MET A 458 -2.82 13.23 11.49
CA MET A 458 -2.71 13.80 12.83
C MET A 458 -3.79 14.85 13.06
N ASP A 459 -4.53 14.67 14.16
CA ASP A 459 -5.67 15.48 14.59
C ASP A 459 -5.81 15.28 16.10
N VAL A 460 -5.10 16.10 16.87
CA VAL A 460 -4.80 15.85 18.28
C VAL A 460 -5.11 17.07 19.15
N GLU A 461 -6.08 17.86 18.72
CA GLU A 461 -6.69 18.94 19.50
C GLU A 461 -5.70 19.94 20.09
N GLY A 462 -4.68 20.35 19.34
CA GLY A 462 -3.75 21.43 19.73
C GLY A 462 -2.32 20.95 20.04
N THR A 463 -2.15 19.66 20.33
CA THR A 463 -0.83 19.08 20.65
C THR A 463 0.07 18.88 19.43
N GLU A 464 -0.38 19.28 18.23
CA GLU A 464 0.43 19.28 17.01
C GLU A 464 1.69 20.13 17.18
N PHE A 465 1.60 21.21 17.96
CA PHE A 465 2.69 22.14 18.24
C PHE A 465 3.73 21.60 19.24
N ASP A 466 3.45 20.49 19.90
CA ASP A 466 4.42 19.78 20.75
C ASP A 466 4.99 18.57 19.99
N LEU A 467 4.11 17.81 19.33
CA LEU A 467 4.47 16.58 18.63
C LEU A 467 5.32 16.82 17.39
N ILE A 468 4.96 17.75 16.51
CA ILE A 468 5.71 17.96 15.26
C ILE A 468 7.15 18.44 15.54
N PRO A 469 7.39 19.44 16.42
CA PRO A 469 8.76 19.80 16.82
C PRO A 469 9.53 18.64 17.41
N ARG A 470 8.90 17.83 18.28
CA ARG A 470 9.54 16.64 18.85
C ARG A 470 9.92 15.60 17.79
N LEU A 471 9.13 15.41 16.74
CA LEU A 471 9.47 14.53 15.61
C LEU A 471 10.66 15.06 14.82
N PHE A 472 10.81 16.38 14.68
CA PHE A 472 12.00 17.00 14.10
C PHE A 472 13.23 16.80 14.98
N GLU A 473 13.15 17.15 16.26
CA GLU A 473 14.25 17.05 17.21
C GLU A 473 14.84 15.64 17.31
N THR A 474 14.00 14.62 17.20
CA THR A 474 14.41 13.21 17.35
C THR A 474 14.78 12.52 16.04
N GLY A 475 14.63 13.22 14.91
CA GLY A 475 14.73 12.64 13.57
C GLY A 475 13.64 11.63 13.23
N ALA A 476 12.63 11.43 14.07
CA ALA A 476 11.54 10.48 13.81
C ALA A 476 10.71 10.88 12.57
N ILE A 477 10.66 12.17 12.26
CA ILE A 477 9.96 12.70 11.08
C ILE A 477 10.49 12.12 9.76
N CYS A 478 11.77 11.72 9.68
CA CYS A 478 12.36 11.18 8.46
C CYS A 478 11.77 9.81 8.06
N LEU A 479 11.07 9.14 8.98
CA LEU A 479 10.41 7.85 8.77
C LEU A 479 9.02 8.00 8.14
N VAL A 480 8.51 9.22 8.00
CA VAL A 480 7.17 9.48 7.46
C VAL A 480 7.28 9.98 6.02
N ASP A 481 6.59 9.32 5.09
CA ASP A 481 6.60 9.70 3.68
C ASP A 481 5.52 10.76 3.36
N GLU A 482 4.35 10.68 4.00
CA GLU A 482 3.20 11.54 3.72
C GLU A 482 2.40 11.86 5.00
N ILE A 483 2.02 13.12 5.20
CA ILE A 483 1.30 13.61 6.39
C ILE A 483 0.00 14.33 6.00
N PHE A 484 -1.09 13.98 6.67
CA PHE A 484 -2.36 14.70 6.68
C PHE A 484 -2.53 15.34 8.04
N LEU A 485 -2.27 16.64 8.15
CA LEU A 485 -2.24 17.34 9.43
C LEU A 485 -3.43 18.29 9.56
N GLU A 486 -4.26 18.04 10.56
CA GLU A 486 -5.22 19.03 11.05
C GLU A 486 -4.57 19.88 12.13
N CYS A 487 -4.35 21.15 11.81
CA CYS A 487 -3.78 22.10 12.75
C CYS A 487 -4.89 22.88 13.47
N HIS A 488 -4.83 22.84 14.79
CA HIS A 488 -5.77 23.51 15.68
C HIS A 488 -5.26 24.88 16.11
N TYR A 489 -6.07 25.91 15.87
CA TYR A 489 -5.72 27.31 16.14
C TYR A 489 -6.96 28.12 16.50
N ASN A 490 -6.74 29.36 16.94
CA ASN A 490 -7.76 30.33 17.32
C ASN A 490 -8.63 30.74 16.11
N ARG A 491 -9.70 29.98 15.84
CA ARG A 491 -10.59 30.15 14.67
C ARG A 491 -11.72 31.15 14.94
N TRP A 492 -12.24 31.77 13.89
CA TRP A 492 -13.49 32.52 13.97
C TRP A 492 -14.66 31.61 14.37
N GLN A 493 -15.49 32.06 15.31
CA GLN A 493 -16.67 31.32 15.75
C GLN A 493 -17.80 31.44 14.73
N ARG A 494 -18.45 30.32 14.43
CA ARG A 494 -19.58 30.29 13.49
C ARG A 494 -20.85 30.92 14.07
N CYS A 495 -21.11 30.73 15.36
CA CYS A 495 -22.28 31.29 16.06
C CYS A 495 -22.24 32.82 16.14
N CYS A 496 -21.03 33.38 16.15
CA CYS A 496 -20.76 34.64 16.78
C CYS A 496 -19.80 35.46 15.89
N PRO A 497 -20.33 36.14 14.84
CA PRO A 497 -19.50 36.88 13.89
C PRO A 497 -18.62 37.92 14.57
N GLY A 498 -17.34 37.97 14.21
CA GLY A 498 -16.35 38.88 14.80
C GLY A 498 -15.75 38.40 16.13
N GLN A 499 -16.22 37.27 16.67
CA GLN A 499 -15.59 36.63 17.83
C GLN A 499 -14.72 35.46 17.38
N ARG A 500 -13.57 35.31 18.04
CA ARG A 500 -12.69 34.15 17.86
C ARG A 500 -12.80 33.20 19.05
N SER A 501 -12.53 31.93 18.81
CA SER A 501 -12.61 30.91 19.83
C SER A 501 -11.39 30.92 20.74
N ALA A 502 -11.61 31.19 22.03
CA ALA A 502 -10.57 31.09 23.05
C ALA A 502 -10.09 29.65 23.29
N LYS A 503 -10.65 28.65 22.57
CA LYS A 503 -10.21 27.25 22.66
C LYS A 503 -8.69 27.16 22.49
N TYR A 504 -8.10 27.70 21.43
CA TYR A 504 -6.66 27.53 21.15
C TYR A 504 -5.98 28.90 21.13
N GLU A 505 -4.75 28.96 21.63
CA GLU A 505 -3.97 30.21 21.64
C GLU A 505 -3.28 30.48 20.30
N LYS A 506 -2.95 29.41 19.55
CA LYS A 506 -2.14 29.49 18.33
C LYS A 506 -2.88 30.20 17.20
N THR A 507 -2.14 30.84 16.30
CA THR A 507 -2.70 31.54 15.13
C THR A 507 -2.66 30.68 13.87
N TYR A 508 -3.42 31.09 12.84
CA TYR A 508 -3.34 30.45 11.52
C TYR A 508 -1.93 30.52 10.93
N ASP A 509 -1.24 31.64 11.11
CA ASP A 509 0.12 31.82 10.59
C ASP A 509 1.12 30.86 11.24
N GLN A 510 0.94 30.54 12.53
CA GLN A 510 1.75 29.53 13.21
C GLN A 510 1.48 28.13 12.65
N CYS A 511 0.23 27.80 12.31
CA CYS A 511 -0.06 26.56 11.56
C CYS A 511 0.62 26.57 10.19
N LEU A 512 0.56 27.68 9.46
CA LEU A 512 1.19 27.80 8.14
C LEU A 512 2.72 27.64 8.21
N GLN A 513 3.36 28.18 9.26
CA GLN A 513 4.77 27.95 9.53
C GLN A 513 5.09 26.46 9.76
N LEU A 514 4.22 25.76 10.51
CA LEU A 514 4.37 24.32 10.73
C LEU A 514 4.30 23.53 9.41
N PHE A 515 3.31 23.81 8.57
CA PHE A 515 3.20 23.20 7.24
C PHE A 515 4.42 23.49 6.35
N ASN A 516 4.91 24.74 6.36
CA ASN A 516 6.10 25.11 5.60
C ASN A 516 7.35 24.37 6.12
N SER A 517 7.52 24.22 7.43
CA SER A 517 8.67 23.49 8.00
C SER A 517 8.70 22.02 7.56
N LEU A 518 7.55 21.35 7.53
CA LEU A 518 7.40 19.98 7.02
C LEU A 518 7.74 19.87 5.52
N ARG A 519 7.26 20.82 4.70
CA ARG A 519 7.61 20.84 3.28
C ARG A 519 9.09 21.13 3.05
N GLN A 520 9.68 22.03 3.82
CA GLN A 520 11.11 22.36 3.75
C GLN A 520 11.99 21.18 4.17
N SER A 521 11.50 20.28 5.02
CA SER A 521 12.18 19.03 5.35
C SER A 521 11.86 17.88 4.38
N GLY A 522 11.27 18.17 3.22
CA GLY A 522 10.94 17.19 2.19
C GLY A 522 9.87 16.16 2.58
N VAL A 523 9.06 16.46 3.61
CA VAL A 523 7.88 15.66 3.94
C VAL A 523 6.67 16.21 3.19
N LEU A 524 5.96 15.33 2.49
CA LEU A 524 4.74 15.72 1.79
C LEU A 524 3.60 15.89 2.80
N VAL A 525 3.29 17.15 3.14
CA VAL A 525 2.18 17.48 4.04
C VAL A 525 1.00 18.10 3.31
N HIS A 526 -0.19 17.63 3.69
CA HIS A 526 -1.49 18.10 3.24
C HIS A 526 -2.24 18.77 4.40
N GLN A 527 -2.83 19.95 4.14
CA GLN A 527 -3.70 20.62 5.11
C GLN A 527 -5.03 19.88 5.21
N TRP A 528 -5.21 19.18 6.33
CA TRP A 528 -6.42 18.45 6.67
C TRP A 528 -7.32 19.32 7.53
N TRP A 529 -8.62 19.30 7.28
CA TRP A 529 -9.60 20.03 8.08
C TRP A 529 -10.73 19.08 8.38
N VAL A 530 -11.09 18.88 9.64
CA VAL A 530 -12.36 18.32 10.03
C VAL A 530 -13.19 19.49 10.55
N THR A 531 -14.39 19.63 10.00
CA THR A 531 -15.31 20.65 10.47
C THR A 531 -15.81 20.24 11.85
N THR A 532 -15.25 20.83 12.90
CA THR A 532 -15.96 20.98 14.17
C THR A 532 -17.12 21.95 13.91
N CYS A 533 -18.35 21.49 14.16
CA CYS A 533 -19.61 22.13 13.74
C CYS A 533 -19.81 23.54 14.29
#